data_AF-F0Y6A3-F1
#
_entry.id   AF-F0Y6A3-F1
#
_cell.length_a   1.000
_cell.length_b   1.000
_cell.length_c   1.000
_cell.angle_alpha   90.00
_cell.angle_beta   90.00
_cell.angle_gamma   90.00
#
_symmetry.space_group_name_H-M   'P 1'
#
loop_
_entity.id
_entity.type
_entity.pdbx_description
1 polymer ?
#
loop_
_entity_poly.entity_id
_entity_poly.type
_entity_poly.pdbx_seq_one_letter_code
_entity_poly.pdbx_strand_id
1 'polypeptide(L)'
;ANENYYKYLGIGENATADQVRKAYKKMCLKYHPDKLRQTGKQIKGCASAEEAAEEAKETFLSIQEAFEILGDQATRRQYDR
;
A
#
# COMPACT_ATOMS: atom_id res chain seq x y z
N ALA A 1 -4.36 17.01 7.23
CA ALA A 1 -4.22 16.78 5.78
C ALA A 1 -4.18 15.28 5.59
N ASN A 2 -5.26 14.69 5.07
CA ASN A 2 -5.42 13.24 4.92
C ASN A 2 -4.29 12.66 4.07
N GLU A 3 -3.26 12.12 4.72
CA GLU A 3 -2.16 11.40 4.09
C GLU A 3 -2.78 10.19 3.38
N ASN A 4 -2.91 10.31 2.06
CA ASN A 4 -3.91 9.59 1.29
C ASN A 4 -3.69 8.05 1.33
N TYR A 5 -4.21 7.37 2.35
CA TYR A 5 -4.32 5.91 2.40
C TYR A 5 -4.95 5.33 1.13
N TYR A 6 -5.91 6.08 0.57
CA TYR A 6 -6.49 5.83 -0.74
C TYR A 6 -5.44 5.82 -1.87
N LYS A 7 -4.47 6.75 -1.89
CA LYS A 7 -3.37 6.76 -2.87
C LYS A 7 -2.39 5.62 -2.65
N TYR A 8 -2.08 5.25 -1.41
CA TYR A 8 -1.20 4.10 -1.10
C TYR A 8 -1.79 2.79 -1.61
N LEU A 9 -3.09 2.58 -1.42
CA LEU A 9 -3.83 1.45 -1.99
C LEU A 9 -4.12 1.61 -3.49
N GLY A 10 -3.95 2.81 -4.05
CA GLY A 10 -4.28 3.12 -5.45
C GLY A 10 -5.78 3.05 -5.74
N ILE A 11 -6.61 3.37 -4.76
CA ILE A 11 -8.08 3.35 -4.82
C ILE A 11 -8.64 4.75 -4.60
N GLY A 12 -9.87 4.98 -5.04
CA GLY A 12 -10.56 6.25 -4.78
C GLY A 12 -11.15 6.33 -3.38
N GLU A 13 -11.46 7.54 -2.92
CA GLU A 13 -12.16 7.83 -1.66
C GLU A 13 -13.56 7.21 -1.61
N ASN A 14 -14.12 6.83 -2.77
CA ASN A 14 -15.39 6.11 -2.91
C ASN A 14 -15.23 4.59 -2.98
N ALA A 15 -14.03 4.06 -2.72
CA ALA A 15 -13.79 2.62 -2.80
C ALA A 15 -14.54 1.85 -1.71
N THR A 16 -15.17 0.74 -2.11
CA THR A 16 -15.83 -0.20 -1.18
C THR A 16 -14.81 -1.09 -0.48
N ALA A 17 -15.18 -1.70 0.65
CA ALA A 17 -14.31 -2.64 1.38
C ALA A 17 -13.78 -3.80 0.52
N ASP A 18 -14.56 -4.28 -0.46
CA ASP A 18 -14.10 -5.29 -1.43
C ASP A 18 -12.94 -4.77 -2.31
N GLN A 19 -13.04 -3.52 -2.77
CA GLN A 19 -11.97 -2.89 -3.54
C GLN A 19 -10.72 -2.66 -2.69
N VAL A 20 -10.88 -2.26 -1.43
CA VAL A 20 -9.77 -2.12 -0.47
C VAL A 20 -9.04 -3.46 -0.30
N ARG A 21 -9.77 -4.56 -0.09
CA ARG A 21 -9.20 -5.92 -0.01
C ARG A 21 -8.50 -6.36 -1.28
N LYS A 22 -9.10 -6.12 -2.45
CA LYS A 22 -8.50 -6.45 -3.75
C LYS A 22 -7.25 -5.63 -4.04
N ALA A 23 -7.27 -4.34 -3.73
CA ALA A 23 -6.14 -3.43 -3.88
C ALA A 23 -4.99 -3.84 -2.96
N TYR A 24 -5.27 -4.09 -1.68
CA TYR A 24 -4.30 -4.60 -0.71
C TYR A 24 -3.58 -5.84 -1.26
N LYS A 25 -4.34 -6.86 -1.70
CA LYS A 25 -3.75 -8.09 -2.25
C LYS A 25 -2.89 -7.84 -3.48
N LYS A 26 -3.31 -6.95 -4.40
CA LYS A 26 -2.52 -6.55 -5.56
C LYS A 26 -1.23 -5.83 -5.17
N MET A 27 -1.30 -4.93 -4.19
CA MET A 27 -0.14 -4.18 -3.74
C MET A 27 0.85 -5.06 -2.99
N CYS A 28 0.41 -5.98 -2.14
CA CYS A 28 1.27 -6.98 -1.51
C CYS A 28 2.07 -7.79 -2.52
N LEU A 29 1.45 -8.20 -3.64
CA LEU A 29 2.11 -8.93 -4.71
C LEU A 29 3.06 -8.06 -5.57
N LYS A 30 2.86 -6.75 -5.55
CA LYS A 30 3.65 -5.76 -6.33
C LYS A 30 4.85 -5.26 -5.55
N TYR A 31 4.67 -5.03 -4.24
CA TYR A 31 5.69 -4.59 -3.29
C TYR A 31 6.29 -5.76 -2.49
N HIS A 32 6.18 -6.99 -2.98
CA HIS A 32 6.81 -8.13 -2.31
C HIS A 32 8.34 -8.09 -2.52
N PRO A 33 9.16 -8.08 -1.45
CA PRO A 33 10.61 -7.90 -1.56
C PRO A 33 11.27 -9.00 -2.41
N ASP A 34 10.73 -10.22 -2.38
CA ASP A 34 11.19 -11.34 -3.23
C ASP A 34 11.02 -11.03 -4.73
N LYS A 35 9.90 -10.41 -5.09
CA LYS A 35 9.58 -10.07 -6.47
C LYS A 35 10.33 -8.83 -6.93
N LEU A 36 10.59 -7.87 -6.04
CA LEU A 36 11.45 -6.71 -6.31
C LEU A 36 12.90 -7.12 -6.53
N ARG A 37 13.43 -8.06 -5.72
CA ARG A 37 14.74 -8.67 -5.95
C ARG A 37 14.84 -9.34 -7.32
N GLN A 38 13.80 -10.06 -7.75
CA GLN A 38 13.80 -10.76 -9.04
C GLN A 38 13.58 -9.84 -10.25
N THR A 39 12.66 -8.88 -10.15
CA THR A 39 12.22 -8.11 -11.32
C THR A 39 13.13 -6.91 -11.60
N GLY A 40 14.06 -6.57 -10.68
CA GLY A 40 14.90 -5.38 -10.80
C GLY A 40 14.08 -4.10 -10.96
N LYS A 41 12.81 -4.12 -10.53
CA LYS A 41 11.87 -3.02 -10.73
C LYS A 41 12.21 -1.97 -9.71
N GLN A 42 13.20 -1.16 -10.05
CA GLN A 42 13.69 -0.02 -9.30
C GLN A 42 12.47 0.82 -8.88
N ILE A 43 12.17 0.84 -7.58
CA ILE A 43 11.33 1.92 -7.06
C ILE A 43 12.14 3.20 -7.33
N LYS A 44 11.48 4.23 -7.89
CA LYS A 44 12.18 5.41 -8.42
C LYS A 44 13.01 6.05 -7.30
N GLY A 45 14.32 5.80 -7.29
CA GLY A 45 15.23 6.31 -6.26
C GLY A 45 16.22 5.27 -5.73
N CYS A 46 15.88 3.97 -5.72
CA CYS A 46 16.77 2.94 -5.17
C CYS A 46 17.95 2.65 -6.11
N ALA A 47 19.18 2.64 -5.60
CA ALA A 47 20.35 2.24 -6.37
C ALA A 47 20.58 0.72 -6.31
N SER A 48 20.07 0.05 -5.27
CA SER A 48 20.34 -1.36 -4.99
C SER A 48 19.07 -2.20 -4.72
N ALA A 49 19.18 -3.52 -4.89
CA ALA A 49 18.08 -4.46 -4.62
C ALA A 49 17.68 -4.50 -3.13
N GLU A 50 18.62 -4.20 -2.23
CA GLU A 50 18.38 -4.08 -0.79
C GLU A 50 17.53 -2.85 -0.46
N GLU A 51 17.88 -1.69 -1.02
CA GLU A 51 17.08 -0.45 -0.88
C GLU A 51 15.67 -0.62 -1.45
N ALA A 52 15.54 -1.29 -2.60
CA ALA A 52 14.23 -1.61 -3.17
C ALA A 52 13.40 -2.53 -2.26
N ALA A 53 14.04 -3.45 -1.53
CA ALA A 53 13.35 -4.29 -0.55
C ALA A 53 12.96 -3.50 0.71
N GLU A 54 13.75 -2.50 1.09
CA GLU A 54 13.49 -1.63 2.23
C GLU A 54 12.33 -0.65 1.95
N GLU A 55 12.36 0.07 0.83
CA GLU A 55 11.24 0.91 0.38
C GLU A 55 9.95 0.10 0.18
N ALA A 56 10.08 -1.14 -0.31
CA ALA A 56 8.94 -2.02 -0.46
C ALA A 56 8.34 -2.41 0.90
N LYS A 57 9.15 -2.63 1.93
CA LYS A 57 8.67 -2.86 3.30
C LYS A 57 7.95 -1.64 3.85
N GLU A 58 8.52 -0.44 3.69
CA GLU A 58 7.88 0.81 4.14
C GLU A 58 6.54 1.02 3.44
N THR A 59 6.52 0.90 2.11
CA THR A 59 5.28 1.03 1.32
C THR A 59 4.27 -0.03 1.74
N PHE A 60 4.71 -1.27 2.00
CA PHE A 60 3.85 -2.36 2.48
C PHE A 60 3.23 -2.05 3.84
N LEU A 61 4.00 -1.51 4.78
CA LEU A 61 3.49 -1.05 6.07
C LEU A 61 2.39 -0.01 5.88
N SER A 62 2.64 1.01 5.07
CA SER A 62 1.64 2.05 4.77
C SER A 62 0.37 1.49 4.11
N ILE A 63 0.50 0.50 3.23
CA ILE A 63 -0.63 -0.21 2.62
C ILE A 63 -1.42 -1.00 3.68
N GLN A 64 -0.74 -1.58 4.65
CA GLN A 64 -1.36 -2.37 5.73
C GLN A 64 -2.12 -1.48 6.70
N GLU A 65 -1.53 -0.36 7.15
CA GLU A 65 -2.22 0.66 7.94
C GLU A 65 -3.43 1.22 7.19
N ALA A 66 -3.24 1.55 5.90
CA ALA A 66 -4.32 2.01 5.04
C ALA A 66 -5.46 1.00 4.96
N PHE A 67 -5.14 -0.30 4.90
CA PHE A 67 -6.13 -1.36 4.90
C PHE A 67 -6.85 -1.51 6.25
N GLU A 68 -6.14 -1.37 7.37
CA GLU A 68 -6.72 -1.47 8.71
C GLU A 68 -7.68 -0.31 9.01
N ILE A 69 -7.35 0.88 8.50
CA ILE A 69 -8.18 2.07 8.62
C ILE A 69 -9.31 2.09 7.58
N LEU A 70 -9.06 1.77 6.31
CA LEU A 70 -10.10 1.87 5.26
C LEU A 70 -10.93 0.60 5.10
N GLY A 71 -10.44 -0.53 5.59
CA GLY A 71 -11.08 -1.84 5.49
C GLY A 71 -12.25 -2.01 6.44
N ASP A 72 -12.25 -1.30 7.57
CA ASP A 72 -13.37 -1.25 8.49
C ASP A 72 -14.12 0.08 8.40
N GLN A 73 -15.44 0.02 8.38
CA GLN A 73 -16.27 1.21 8.19
C GLN A 73 -16.22 2.12 9.42
N ALA A 74 -15.98 1.57 10.61
CA ALA A 74 -15.86 2.34 11.84
C ALA A 74 -14.54 3.14 11.90
N THR A 75 -13.40 2.47 11.62
CA THR A 75 -12.08 3.11 11.62
C THR A 75 -11.95 4.11 10.48
N ARG A 76 -12.51 3.80 9.31
CA ARG A 76 -12.56 4.74 8.17
C ARG A 76 -13.34 6.00 8.51
N ARG A 77 -14.47 5.86 9.20
CA ARG A 77 -15.29 6.99 9.61
C ARG A 77 -14.61 7.83 10.69
N GLN A 78 -13.76 7.24 11.51
CA GLN A 78 -12.90 7.99 12.45
C GLN A 78 -11.79 8.74 11.72
N TYR A 79 -11.21 8.14 10.68
CA TYR A 79 -10.18 8.76 9.87
C TYR A 79 -10.69 9.91 8.99
N ASP A 80 -11.91 9.79 8.46
CA ASP A 80 -12.54 10.80 7.59
C ASP A 80 -13.13 12.00 8.36
N ARG A 81 -13.21 11.92 9.69
CA ARG A 81 -13.87 12.91 10.56
C ARG A 81 -12.92 13.97 11.09
#